data_AF-A0A1I7XY81-F1
#
_entry.id   AF-A0A1I7XY81-F1
#
_cell.length_a   1.000
_cell.length_b   1.000
_cell.length_c   1.000
_cell.angle_alpha   90.00
_cell.angle_beta   90.00
_cell.angle_gamma   90.00
#
_symmetry.space_group_name_H-M   'P 1'
#
loop_
_entity.id
_entity.type
_entity.pdbx_description
1 polymer ?
#
loop_
_entity_poly.entity_id
_entity_poly.type
_entity_poly.pdbx_seq_one_letter_code
_entity_poly.pdbx_strand_id
1 'polypeptide(L)'
;EKKTIPSDDSEHKMLITHVAFEPSLLHECVPKKSTNVFLTASVVNNSEFPLLEGDASVYLNHSFVAKTHLKAVAPGEKFTCSLGVDNAVKVTYKAPQKFNSESGMFTKQATVSNTQ
;
A
#
# COMPACT_ATOMS: atom_id res chain seq x y z
N GLU A 1 -19.19 -27.15 -6.29
CA GLU A 1 -20.60 -27.33 -6.71
C GLU A 1 -20.77 -26.78 -8.13
N LYS A 2 -21.54 -27.47 -8.99
CA LYS A 2 -21.82 -26.99 -10.35
C LYS A 2 -22.90 -25.91 -10.25
N LYS A 3 -22.60 -24.69 -10.71
CA LYS A 3 -23.60 -23.63 -10.89
C LYS A 3 -23.95 -23.50 -12.37
N THR A 4 -25.24 -23.41 -12.68
CA THR A 4 -25.75 -23.17 -14.03
C THR A 4 -26.05 -21.68 -14.16
N ILE A 5 -25.49 -21.03 -15.18
CA ILE A 5 -25.77 -19.62 -15.52
C ILE A 5 -26.89 -19.63 -16.58
N PRO A 6 -28.07 -19.06 -16.32
CA PRO A 6 -29.12 -18.96 -17.33
C PRO A 6 -28.68 -18.01 -18.45
N SER A 7 -29.05 -18.31 -19.70
CA SER A 7 -28.91 -17.39 -20.83
C SER A 7 -30.02 -16.33 -20.84
N ASP A 8 -30.32 -15.76 -19.68
CA ASP A 8 -30.98 -14.46 -19.65
C ASP A 8 -29.89 -13.42 -19.97
N ASP A 9 -30.23 -12.37 -20.72
CA ASP A 9 -29.27 -11.35 -21.16
C ASP A 9 -28.84 -10.43 -19.99
N SER A 10 -28.62 -11.00 -18.81
CA SER A 10 -28.38 -10.30 -17.55
C SER A 10 -27.00 -10.63 -16.98
N GLU A 11 -26.45 -9.69 -16.20
CA GLU A 11 -25.14 -9.86 -15.56
C GLU A 11 -25.22 -10.79 -14.35
N HIS A 12 -24.41 -11.86 -14.37
CA HIS A 12 -24.30 -12.81 -13.26
C HIS A 12 -22.95 -12.68 -12.55
N LYS A 13 -22.98 -12.34 -11.25
CA LYS A 13 -21.79 -12.37 -10.40
C LYS A 13 -21.73 -13.68 -9.63
N MET A 14 -20.67 -14.47 -9.83
CA MET A 14 -20.47 -15.73 -9.13
C MET A 14 -19.09 -15.83 -8.50
N LEU A 15 -19.03 -16.47 -7.33
CA LEU A 15 -17.78 -16.85 -6.69
C LEU A 15 -17.16 -18.02 -7.46
N ILE A 16 -15.96 -17.82 -7.99
CA ILE A 16 -15.19 -18.87 -8.67
C ILE A 16 -14.39 -19.68 -7.66
N THR A 17 -13.67 -19.00 -6.77
CA THR A 17 -12.79 -19.63 -5.78
C THR A 17 -12.61 -18.74 -4.56
N HIS A 18 -12.20 -19.35 -3.45
CA HIS A 18 -11.78 -18.66 -2.25
C HIS A 18 -10.43 -19.22 -1.82
N VAL A 19 -9.44 -18.34 -1.67
CA VAL A 19 -8.09 -18.70 -1.28
C VAL A 19 -7.70 -17.88 -0.06
N ALA A 20 -7.23 -18.56 0.98
CA ALA A 20 -6.63 -17.91 2.14
C ALA A 20 -5.12 -17.79 1.91
N PHE A 21 -4.58 -16.60 2.18
CA PHE A 21 -3.15 -16.33 2.15
C PHE A 21 -2.72 -15.78 3.50
N GLU A 22 -1.43 -15.93 3.82
CA GLU A 22 -0.80 -15.32 4.99
C GLU A 22 -0.05 -14.04 4.54
N PRO A 23 -0.68 -12.85 4.60
CA PRO A 23 -0.04 -11.60 4.18
C PRO A 23 1.01 -11.14 5.20
N SER A 24 2.08 -10.54 4.71
CA SER A 24 2.94 -9.68 5.53
C SER A 24 2.43 -8.24 5.47
N LEU A 25 2.13 -7.66 6.62
CA LEU A 25 1.66 -6.28 6.71
C LEU A 25 2.83 -5.31 6.87
N LEU A 26 2.85 -4.25 6.08
CA LEU A 26 3.83 -3.17 6.14
C LEU A 26 3.13 -1.82 6.33
N HIS A 27 3.67 -1.02 7.24
CA HIS A 27 3.29 0.38 7.41
C HIS A 27 4.25 1.27 6.64
N GLU A 28 3.73 2.00 5.67
CA GLU A 28 4.48 2.92 4.83
C GLU A 28 4.04 4.35 5.12
N CYS A 29 4.99 5.25 5.42
CA CYS A 29 4.71 6.66 5.61
C CYS A 29 5.83 7.53 5.03
N VAL A 30 5.46 8.72 4.57
CA VAL A 30 6.43 9.73 4.10
C VAL A 30 6.18 11.01 4.89
N PRO A 31 6.74 11.14 6.11
CA PRO A 31 6.34 12.16 7.08
C PRO A 31 6.55 13.59 6.59
N LYS A 32 7.52 13.79 5.70
CA LYS A 32 7.78 15.08 5.04
C LYS A 32 6.65 15.52 4.09
N LYS A 33 5.90 14.57 3.50
CA LYS A 33 4.78 14.83 2.59
C LYS A 33 3.43 14.74 3.31
N SER A 34 3.27 13.75 4.17
CA SER A 34 2.06 13.53 4.96
C SER A 34 2.41 12.73 6.21
N THR A 35 1.79 13.08 7.33
CA THR A 35 1.89 12.34 8.60
C THR A 35 1.03 11.07 8.63
N ASN A 36 0.29 10.80 7.56
CA ASN A 36 -0.54 9.61 7.44
C ASN A 36 0.33 8.36 7.24
N VAL A 37 -0.10 7.27 7.86
CA VAL A 37 0.51 5.95 7.70
C VAL A 37 -0.41 5.11 6.83
N PHE A 38 0.13 4.54 5.77
CA PHE A 38 -0.57 3.65 4.86
C PHE A 38 -0.23 2.21 5.21
N LEU A 39 -1.25 1.36 5.30
CA LEU A 39 -1.08 -0.06 5.52
C LEU A 39 -1.10 -0.77 4.16
N THR A 40 -0.07 -1.56 3.88
CA THR A 40 0.07 -2.35 2.66
C THR A 40 0.25 -3.82 3.04
N ALA A 41 -0.52 -4.71 2.42
CA ALA A 41 -0.36 -6.15 2.53
C ALA A 41 0.50 -6.67 1.38
N SER A 42 1.57 -7.38 1.71
CA SER A 42 2.44 -8.11 0.79
C SER A 42 2.07 -9.58 0.82
N VAL A 43 1.63 -10.15 -0.30
CA VAL A 43 1.14 -11.52 -0.41
C VAL A 43 1.92 -12.25 -1.50
N VAL A 44 2.22 -13.53 -1.28
CA VAL A 44 2.72 -14.43 -2.34
C VAL A 44 1.55 -15.29 -2.81
N ASN A 45 1.33 -15.36 -4.13
CA ASN A 45 0.32 -16.24 -4.69
C ASN A 45 0.75 -17.70 -4.56
N ASN A 46 0.42 -18.33 -3.42
CA ASN A 46 0.68 -19.75 -3.18
C ASN A 46 -0.42 -20.67 -3.72
N SER A 47 -1.36 -20.15 -4.51
CA SER A 47 -2.40 -20.97 -5.12
C SER A 47 -1.88 -21.71 -6.35
N GLU A 48 -2.55 -22.80 -6.73
CA GLU A 48 -2.18 -23.61 -7.90
C GLU A 48 -2.50 -22.92 -9.24
N PHE A 49 -3.13 -21.75 -9.21
CA PHE A 49 -3.60 -21.04 -10.40
C PHE A 49 -3.14 -19.57 -10.42
N PRO A 50 -2.99 -18.97 -11.61
CA PRO A 50 -2.72 -17.56 -11.72
C PRO A 50 -3.93 -16.74 -11.28
N LEU A 51 -3.68 -15.64 -10.57
CA LEU A 51 -4.70 -14.61 -10.35
C LEU A 51 -4.78 -13.76 -11.62
N LEU A 52 -6.00 -13.60 -12.14
CA LEU A 52 -6.24 -12.83 -13.35
C LEU A 52 -6.15 -11.33 -13.06
N GLU A 53 -5.76 -10.57 -14.08
CA GLU A 53 -5.81 -9.12 -14.01
C GLU A 53 -7.26 -8.62 -13.95
N GLY A 54 -7.48 -7.52 -13.24
CA GLY A 54 -8.79 -6.89 -13.15
C GLY A 54 -8.99 -6.09 -11.88
N ASP A 55 -10.18 -5.49 -11.78
CA ASP A 55 -10.54 -4.68 -10.63
C ASP A 55 -10.91 -5.54 -9.43
N ALA A 56 -10.29 -5.23 -8.30
CA ALA A 56 -10.52 -5.88 -7.03
C ALA A 56 -11.02 -4.86 -6.00
N SER A 57 -11.95 -5.30 -5.15
CA SER A 57 -12.40 -4.53 -3.99
C SER A 57 -11.71 -5.06 -2.74
N VAL A 58 -11.09 -4.15 -1.99
CA VAL A 58 -10.33 -4.45 -0.78
C VAL A 58 -11.20 -4.15 0.43
N TYR A 59 -11.28 -5.11 1.33
CA TYR A 59 -12.02 -5.00 2.59
C TYR A 59 -11.07 -5.27 3.75
N LEU A 60 -11.16 -4.45 4.79
CA LEU A 60 -10.41 -4.59 6.04
C LEU A 60 -11.42 -4.56 7.19
N ASN A 61 -11.39 -5.56 8.08
CA ASN A 61 -12.33 -5.67 9.20
C ASN A 61 -13.80 -5.52 8.77
N HIS A 62 -14.19 -6.22 7.68
CA HIS A 62 -15.53 -6.17 7.07
C HIS A 62 -15.94 -4.79 6.52
N SER A 63 -15.03 -3.82 6.46
CA SER A 63 -15.27 -2.49 5.91
C SER A 63 -14.58 -2.34 4.57
N PHE A 64 -15.26 -1.75 3.59
CA PHE A 64 -14.66 -1.40 2.32
C PHE A 64 -13.62 -0.29 2.51
N VAL A 65 -12.40 -0.50 2.00
CA VAL A 65 -11.29 0.47 2.14
C VAL A 65 -10.83 1.03 0.80
N ALA A 66 -10.73 0.20 -0.24
CA ALA A 66 -10.24 0.65 -1.53
C ALA A 66 -10.73 -0.23 -2.68
N LYS A 67 -10.76 0.36 -3.89
CA LYS A 67 -10.68 -0.40 -5.15
C LYS A 67 -9.25 -0.38 -5.63
N THR A 68 -8.76 -1.51 -6.09
CA THR A 68 -7.41 -1.64 -6.66
C THR A 68 -7.49 -2.42 -7.96
N HIS A 69 -6.52 -2.20 -8.84
CA HIS A 69 -6.39 -2.98 -10.06
C HIS A 69 -5.30 -4.03 -9.82
N LEU A 70 -5.73 -5.29 -9.73
CA LEU A 70 -4.83 -6.43 -9.60
C LEU A 70 -4.24 -6.73 -10.99
N LYS A 71 -2.92 -6.87 -11.06
CA LYS A 71 -2.25 -7.36 -12.28
C LYS A 71 -2.35 -8.89 -12.33
N ALA A 72 -2.09 -9.49 -13.48
CA ALA A 72 -1.94 -10.94 -13.54
C ALA A 72 -0.78 -11.37 -12.62
N VAL A 73 -1.05 -12.31 -11.71
CA VAL A 73 -0.05 -12.82 -10.73
C VAL A 73 0.09 -14.32 -10.90
N ALA A 74 1.26 -14.79 -11.32
CA ALA A 74 1.53 -16.21 -11.46
C ALA A 74 1.65 -16.92 -10.10
N PRO A 75 1.48 -18.25 -10.04
CA PRO A 75 1.84 -19.02 -8.85
C PRO A 75 3.30 -18.77 -8.43
N GLY A 76 3.52 -18.50 -7.14
CA GLY A 76 4.81 -18.14 -6.56
C GLY A 76 5.20 -16.66 -6.71
N GLU A 77 4.44 -15.85 -7.45
CA GLU A 77 4.70 -14.43 -7.60
C GLU A 77 4.14 -13.61 -6.42
N LYS A 78 4.87 -12.55 -6.06
CA LYS A 78 4.48 -11.64 -4.99
C LYS A 78 3.69 -10.46 -5.55
N PHE A 79 2.58 -10.13 -4.89
CA PHE A 79 1.79 -8.95 -5.16
C PHE A 79 1.54 -8.14 -3.89
N THR A 80 1.22 -6.86 -4.07
CA THR A 80 0.91 -5.95 -2.97
C THR A 80 -0.50 -5.40 -3.09
N CYS A 81 -1.13 -5.17 -1.95
CA CYS A 81 -2.48 -4.63 -1.86
C CYS A 81 -2.51 -3.53 -0.80
N SER A 82 -2.88 -2.31 -1.19
CA SER A 82 -3.04 -1.20 -0.25
C SER A 82 -4.35 -1.36 0.54
N LEU A 83 -4.24 -1.38 1.86
CA LEU A 83 -5.36 -1.49 2.81
C LEU A 83 -5.88 -0.13 3.31
N GLY A 84 -5.27 0.97 2.85
CA GLY A 84 -5.68 2.34 3.18
C GLY A 84 -4.88 2.95 4.32
N VAL A 85 -5.40 4.04 4.88
CA VAL A 85 -4.74 4.77 5.98
C VAL A 85 -5.03 4.08 7.31
N ASP A 86 -3.98 3.79 8.07
CA ASP A 86 -4.09 3.29 9.44
C ASP A 86 -4.03 4.46 10.43
N ASN A 87 -5.18 4.81 10.98
CA ASN A 87 -5.32 5.91 11.95
C ASN A 87 -4.82 5.55 13.36
N ALA A 88 -4.53 4.27 13.63
CA ALA A 88 -4.00 3.85 14.93
C ALA A 88 -2.53 4.28 15.11
N VAL A 89 -1.80 4.45 14.00
CA VAL A 89 -0.39 4.85 14.01
C VAL A 89 -0.27 6.35 13.74
N LYS A 90 0.30 7.09 14.71
CA LYS A 90 0.57 8.53 14.57
C LYS A 90 2.05 8.77 14.35
N VAL A 91 2.38 9.49 13.28
CA VAL A 91 3.75 9.89 12.97
C VAL A 91 3.89 11.40 13.08
N THR A 92 4.95 11.87 13.74
CA THR A 92 5.28 13.29 13.87
C THR A 92 6.56 13.59 13.11
N TYR A 93 6.54 14.59 12.22
CA TYR A 93 7.71 15.06 11.49
C TYR A 93 8.20 16.40 12.04
N LYS A 94 9.41 16.45 12.59
CA LYS A 94 10.07 17.71 12.94
C LYS A 94 10.96 18.14 11.78
N ALA A 95 10.55 19.18 11.06
CA ALA A 95 11.36 19.71 9.97
C ALA A 95 12.68 20.30 10.53
N PRO A 96 13.82 20.06 9.87
CA PRO A 96 15.08 20.66 10.29
C PRO A 96 14.98 22.19 10.16
N GLN A 97 15.29 22.89 11.25
CA GLN A 97 15.39 24.35 11.27
C GLN A 97 16.52 24.77 10.35
N LYS A 98 16.20 25.39 9.21
CA LYS A 98 17.21 26.01 8.35
C LYS A 98 17.54 27.38 8.94
N PHE A 99 18.64 27.46 9.68
CA PHE A 99 19.20 28.73 10.11
C PHE A 99 19.87 29.38 8.89
N ASN A 100 19.13 30.23 8.18
CA ASN A 100 19.71 31.05 7.12
C ASN A 100 20.17 32.36 7.75
N SER A 101 21.41 32.40 8.23
CA SER A 101 22.02 33.66 8.64
C SER A 101 22.43 34.42 7.39
N GLU A 102 21.67 35.45 7.01
CA GLU A 102 22.23 36.54 6.21
C GLU A 102 23.20 37.32 7.10
N SER A 103 24.45 36.86 7.14
CA SER A 103 25.53 37.71 7.60
C SER A 103 25.89 38.63 6.44
N GLY A 104 25.53 39.90 6.55
CA GLY A 104 26.14 40.95 5.74
C GLY A 104 27.67 40.79 5.79
N MET A 105 28.29 40.91 4.60
CA MET A 105 29.72 40.89 4.26
C MET A 105 30.67 40.63 5.44
N PHE A 106 31.34 39.47 5.51
CA PHE A 106 32.79 39.30 5.79
C PHE A 106 33.22 37.83 5.56
N THR A 107 34.20 37.66 4.65
CA THR A 107 35.20 36.59 4.43
C THR A 107 34.89 35.08 4.71
N LYS A 108 35.12 34.26 3.67
CA LYS A 108 35.20 32.77 3.62
C LYS A 108 35.76 32.10 4.89
N GLN A 109 35.04 31.08 5.39
CA GLN A 109 35.54 29.70 5.60
C GLN A 109 34.38 28.77 6.01
N ALA A 110 34.20 27.67 5.28
CA ALA A 110 33.25 26.61 5.62
C ALA A 110 34.00 25.48 6.33
N THR A 111 33.71 25.27 7.61
CA THR A 111 34.09 24.06 8.34
C THR A 111 32.82 23.32 8.70
N VAL A 112 32.66 22.11 8.14
CA VAL A 112 31.57 21.19 8.50
C VAL A 112 32.09 20.28 9.60
N SER A 113 31.64 20.50 10.84
CA SER A 113 31.83 19.56 11.94
C SER A 113 30.53 18.78 12.15
N ASN A 114 30.64 17.46 12.01
CA ASN A 114 29.57 16.49 12.28
C ASN A 114 29.82 15.93 13.69
N THR A 115 28.88 16.08 14.62
CA THR A 115 29.00 15.50 15.96
C THR A 115 28.12 14.25 16.04
N GLN A 116 28.74 13.17 16.54
CA GLN A 116 28.19 11.81 16.71
C GLN A 116 26.99 11.77 17.64
#